data_AF-A0A497C2Y6-F1
#
_entry.id   AF-A0A497C2Y6-F1
#
_cell.length_a   1.000
_cell.length_b   1.000
_cell.length_c   1.000
_cell.angle_alpha   90.00
_cell.angle_beta   90.00
_cell.angle_gamma   90.00
#
_symmetry.space_group_name_H-M   'P 1'
#
loop_
_entity.id
_entity.type
_entity.pdbx_description
1 polymer ?
#
loop_
_entity_poly.entity_id
_entity_poly.type
_entity_poly.pdbx_seq_one_letter_code
_entity_poly.pdbx_strand_id
1 'polypeptide(L)'
;MKKKKSVNTVSVEDMFKPEEFAGMLYNVFSVTDSVLRLYPDVALWDSVIGYKNRKIQVTKGEDEKGKPIKRWVKAPLGDMDSILKYVFFLYDHRSPVQKRTRILDRKKEWSLALSGLERVASTERVMSVVENSDSYVISIIVEFLIKCQPIKWGMLCSYEQQLTEFQSTLLRKTTEVKDDKDLVQTVNLKSALLEKSDKIAERITALYDEIFTSDLSSLARTFSRTSPEARALMSLERLKQMGDV
;
A
#
# COMPACT_ATOMS: atom_id res chain seq x y z
N MET A 1 1.00 54.29 -2.95
CA MET A 1 1.07 53.00 -2.21
C MET A 1 0.10 52.01 -2.85
N LYS A 2 0.60 50.98 -3.55
CA LYS A 2 -0.24 49.93 -4.13
C LYS A 2 -0.67 48.97 -3.01
N LYS A 3 -1.96 48.91 -2.70
CA LYS A 3 -2.51 47.90 -1.77
C LYS A 3 -2.22 46.52 -2.35
N LYS A 4 -1.35 45.73 -1.68
CA LYS A 4 -1.21 44.29 -1.95
C LYS A 4 -2.60 43.68 -1.71
N LYS A 5 -3.24 43.18 -2.78
CA LYS A 5 -4.42 42.32 -2.64
C LYS A 5 -3.97 41.10 -1.84
N SER A 6 -4.49 40.95 -0.62
CA SER A 6 -4.36 39.69 0.12
C SER A 6 -5.04 38.62 -0.72
N VAL A 7 -4.26 37.64 -1.18
CA VAL A 7 -4.81 36.43 -1.78
C VAL A 7 -5.59 35.74 -0.66
N ASN A 8 -6.92 35.66 -0.79
CA ASN A 8 -7.73 34.85 0.10
C ASN A 8 -7.30 33.38 -0.10
N THR A 9 -6.45 32.89 0.78
CA THR A 9 -6.14 31.46 0.88
C THR A 9 -7.34 30.80 1.55
N VAL A 10 -8.20 30.17 0.75
CA VAL A 10 -9.27 29.29 1.24
C VAL A 10 -8.58 28.09 1.91
N SER A 11 -8.95 27.77 3.15
CA SER A 11 -8.40 26.59 3.84
C SER A 11 -8.89 25.31 3.14
N VAL A 12 -8.06 24.27 3.11
CA VAL A 12 -8.42 22.98 2.50
C VAL A 12 -9.67 22.41 3.17
N GLU A 13 -9.81 22.59 4.48
CA GLU A 13 -10.99 22.17 5.24
C GLU A 13 -12.26 22.88 4.78
N ASP A 14 -12.19 24.16 4.39
CA ASP A 14 -13.34 24.89 3.82
C ASP A 14 -13.68 24.44 2.40
N MET A 15 -12.72 23.84 1.69
CA MET A 15 -12.94 23.35 0.34
C MET A 15 -13.83 22.10 0.34
N PHE A 16 -13.68 21.19 1.31
CA PHE A 16 -14.34 19.89 1.30
C PHE A 16 -15.40 19.78 2.39
N LYS A 17 -16.63 19.47 2.00
CA LYS A 17 -17.72 19.25 2.97
C LYS A 17 -17.72 17.79 3.45
N PRO A 18 -17.94 17.50 4.74
CA PRO A 18 -17.93 16.13 5.27
C PRO A 18 -18.88 15.17 4.53
N GLU A 19 -20.01 15.66 4.04
CA GLU A 19 -21.02 14.86 3.33
C GLU A 19 -20.50 14.32 1.99
N GLU A 20 -19.53 15.01 1.38
CA GLU A 20 -18.92 14.56 0.11
C GLU A 20 -18.13 13.25 0.28
N PHE A 21 -17.70 12.92 1.50
CA PHE A 21 -16.94 11.72 1.82
C PHE A 21 -17.82 10.52 2.18
N ALA A 22 -19.14 10.68 2.24
CA ALA A 22 -20.08 9.61 2.64
C ALA A 22 -19.98 8.34 1.77
N GLY A 23 -19.55 8.48 0.51
CA GLY A 23 -19.38 7.36 -0.41
C GLY A 23 -18.06 6.59 -0.30
N MET A 24 -17.12 7.03 0.54
CA MET A 24 -15.85 6.35 0.72
C MET A 24 -16.02 4.95 1.33
N LEU A 25 -15.11 4.05 1.00
CA LEU A 25 -15.06 2.71 1.60
C LEU A 25 -14.93 2.78 3.12
N TYR A 26 -14.08 3.70 3.59
CA TYR A 26 -13.94 4.05 4.99
C TYR A 26 -14.26 5.52 5.15
N ASN A 27 -15.47 5.83 5.63
CA ASN A 27 -15.86 7.21 5.91
C ASN A 27 -15.11 7.70 7.15
N VAL A 28 -14.16 8.61 6.95
CA VAL A 28 -13.29 9.15 7.99
C VAL A 28 -14.02 10.06 8.98
N PHE A 29 -15.13 10.66 8.57
CA PHE A 29 -15.87 11.65 9.37
C PHE A 29 -17.01 11.04 10.21
N SER A 30 -17.45 9.82 9.89
CA SER A 30 -18.43 9.10 10.69
C SER A 30 -17.82 8.37 11.90
N VAL A 31 -16.50 8.46 12.07
CA VAL A 31 -15.74 7.71 13.06
C VAL A 31 -15.52 8.61 14.28
N THR A 32 -16.36 8.46 15.31
CA THR A 32 -16.23 9.16 16.60
C THR A 32 -15.15 8.56 17.51
N ASP A 33 -14.74 7.32 17.24
CA ASP A 33 -13.69 6.55 17.94
C ASP A 33 -12.40 6.48 17.10
N SER A 34 -11.37 5.76 17.58
CA SER A 34 -10.17 5.49 16.77
C SER A 34 -10.51 4.66 15.52
N VAL A 35 -9.90 4.98 14.38
CA VAL A 35 -10.09 4.25 13.11
C VAL A 35 -9.73 2.76 13.30
N LEU A 36 -8.74 2.49 14.14
CA LEU A 36 -8.31 1.13 14.50
C LEU A 36 -9.38 0.32 15.26
N ARG A 37 -10.32 0.95 15.95
CA ARG A 37 -11.39 0.26 16.69
C ARG A 37 -12.54 -0.17 15.80
N LEU A 38 -12.83 0.60 14.75
CA LEU A 38 -13.99 0.39 13.88
C LEU A 38 -13.70 -0.56 12.72
N TYR A 39 -12.42 -0.79 12.40
CA TYR A 39 -12.01 -1.73 11.36
C TYR A 39 -11.09 -2.81 11.97
N PRO A 40 -11.64 -3.87 12.59
CA PRO A 40 -10.86 -4.94 13.21
C PRO A 40 -9.88 -5.61 12.24
N ASP A 41 -10.25 -5.67 10.97
CA ASP A 41 -9.38 -6.15 9.90
C ASP A 41 -8.15 -5.27 9.66
N VAL A 42 -8.22 -3.98 10.03
CA VAL A 42 -7.10 -3.02 10.04
C VAL A 42 -6.34 -3.13 11.37
N ALA A 43 -6.99 -3.54 12.46
CA ALA A 43 -6.30 -3.94 13.70
C ALA A 43 -5.46 -5.22 13.52
N LEU A 44 -5.79 -6.06 12.53
CA LEU A 44 -4.91 -7.13 12.04
C LEU A 44 -3.64 -6.59 11.39
N TRP A 45 -3.64 -5.38 10.83
CA TRP A 45 -2.40 -4.71 10.39
C TRP A 45 -1.59 -4.21 11.60
N ASP A 46 -2.23 -3.82 12.69
CA ASP A 46 -1.56 -3.45 13.94
C ASP A 46 -0.94 -4.67 14.66
N SER A 47 -1.62 -5.83 14.62
CA SER A 47 -1.14 -7.09 15.22
C SER A 47 -0.12 -7.83 14.34
N VAL A 48 -0.30 -7.87 13.02
CA VAL A 48 0.62 -8.55 12.09
C VAL A 48 1.96 -7.83 11.96
N ILE A 49 2.02 -6.55 12.31
CA ILE A 49 3.15 -5.67 11.98
C ILE A 49 3.78 -5.01 13.24
N GLY A 50 3.32 -5.37 14.45
CA GLY A 50 4.00 -5.07 15.72
C GLY A 50 3.99 -3.61 16.17
N TYR A 51 3.05 -2.79 15.67
CA TYR A 51 3.09 -1.34 15.89
C TYR A 51 2.81 -0.94 17.34
N LYS A 52 1.95 -1.67 18.06
CA LYS A 52 1.75 -1.52 19.53
C LYS A 52 3.03 -1.63 20.36
N ASN A 53 4.07 -2.29 19.83
CA ASN A 53 5.35 -2.51 20.50
C ASN A 53 6.50 -1.68 19.90
N ARG A 54 6.26 -0.90 18.84
CA ARG A 54 7.29 -0.07 18.21
C ARG A 54 7.67 1.07 19.16
N LYS A 55 8.90 1.01 19.65
CA LYS A 55 9.52 2.13 20.36
C LYS A 55 10.24 3.00 19.34
N ILE A 56 9.96 4.28 19.36
CA ILE A 56 10.72 5.29 18.62
C ILE A 56 11.75 5.91 19.56
N GLN A 57 12.95 6.17 19.04
CA GLN A 57 13.99 6.85 19.80
C GLN A 57 13.75 8.37 19.67
N VAL A 58 13.41 9.00 20.78
CA VAL A 58 13.08 10.42 20.85
C VAL A 58 14.16 11.14 21.66
N THR A 59 14.61 12.29 21.17
CA THR A 59 15.57 13.12 21.90
C THR A 59 14.81 13.97 22.92
N LYS A 60 15.09 13.78 24.21
CA LYS A 60 14.45 14.52 25.30
C LYS A 60 15.48 15.38 26.02
N GLY A 61 15.88 16.46 25.37
CA GLY A 61 16.86 17.41 25.89
C GLY A 61 18.31 16.95 25.74
N GLU A 62 19.20 17.67 26.41
CA GLU A 62 20.64 17.44 26.44
C GLU A 62 21.08 17.12 27.88
N ASP A 63 22.10 16.27 28.04
CA ASP A 63 22.70 16.01 29.35
C ASP A 63 23.55 17.21 29.82
N GLU A 64 24.07 17.15 31.05
CA GLU A 64 24.93 18.20 31.62
C GLU A 64 26.21 18.48 30.79
N LYS A 65 26.51 17.62 29.80
CA LYS A 65 27.65 17.73 28.89
C LYS A 65 27.23 18.12 27.46
N GLY A 66 25.98 18.52 27.24
CA GLY A 66 25.44 18.93 25.95
C GLY A 66 25.20 17.78 24.96
N LYS A 67 25.18 16.52 25.41
CA LYS A 67 24.87 15.38 24.53
C LYS A 67 23.36 15.12 24.51
N PRO A 68 22.77 14.85 23.32
CA PRO A 68 21.35 14.58 23.20
C PRO A 68 20.95 13.30 23.96
N ILE A 69 20.00 13.44 24.89
CA ILE A 69 19.46 12.30 25.66
C ILE A 69 18.45 11.58 24.78
N LYS A 70 18.79 10.37 24.34
CA LYS A 70 17.91 9.53 23.52
C LYS A 70 17.09 8.58 24.39
N ARG A 71 15.75 8.63 24.30
CA ARG A 71 14.84 7.73 25.02
C ARG A 71 13.93 6.98 24.07
N TRP A 72 13.75 5.69 24.31
CA TRP A 72 12.78 4.87 23.58
C TRP A 72 11.37 5.08 24.16
N VAL A 73 10.45 5.63 23.35
CA VAL A 73 9.06 5.90 23.74
C VAL A 73 8.13 5.11 22.83
N LYS A 74 6.99 4.63 23.31
CA LYS A 74 5.97 4.03 22.44
C LYS A 74 5.52 5.06 21.41
N ALA A 75 5.46 4.67 20.13
CA ALA A 75 4.91 5.54 19.09
C ALA A 75 3.48 5.97 19.49
N PRO A 76 3.13 7.27 19.42
CA PRO A 76 1.81 7.72 19.80
C PRO A 76 0.76 7.13 18.86
N LEU A 77 -0.30 6.53 19.43
CA LEU A 77 -1.44 5.98 18.69
C LEU A 77 -2.13 7.02 17.77
N GLY A 78 -2.02 8.31 18.11
CA GLY A 78 -2.57 9.43 17.31
C GLY A 78 -1.94 9.59 15.92
N ASP A 79 -0.69 9.16 15.74
CA ASP A 79 -0.03 9.19 14.42
C ASP A 79 -0.71 8.22 13.46
N MET A 80 -1.14 7.06 13.97
CA MET A 80 -1.70 5.99 13.13
C MET A 80 -3.08 6.31 12.58
N ASP A 81 -3.97 6.85 13.41
CA ASP A 81 -5.27 7.29 12.91
C ASP A 81 -5.08 8.36 11.83
N SER A 82 -4.16 9.31 12.03
CA SER A 82 -3.86 10.34 11.04
C SER A 82 -3.25 9.76 9.75
N ILE A 83 -2.34 8.79 9.86
CA ILE A 83 -1.79 8.05 8.70
C ILE A 83 -2.90 7.31 7.95
N LEU A 84 -3.79 6.60 8.64
CA LEU A 84 -4.89 5.87 8.00
C LEU A 84 -5.84 6.82 7.27
N LYS A 85 -6.19 7.95 7.90
CA LYS A 85 -6.99 9.00 7.26
C LYS A 85 -6.30 9.54 6.00
N TYR A 86 -5.00 9.80 6.07
CA TYR A 86 -4.20 10.22 4.92
C TYR A 86 -4.29 9.19 3.79
N VAL A 87 -4.09 7.90 4.08
CA VAL A 87 -4.19 6.82 3.10
C VAL A 87 -5.58 6.76 2.48
N PHE A 88 -6.65 6.86 3.28
CA PHE A 88 -8.02 6.79 2.78
C PHE A 88 -8.34 7.98 1.87
N PHE A 89 -7.98 9.21 2.26
CA PHE A 89 -8.20 10.38 1.41
C PHE A 89 -7.41 10.32 0.10
N LEU A 90 -6.17 9.82 0.15
CA LEU A 90 -5.27 9.80 -0.99
C LEU A 90 -5.51 8.64 -1.96
N TYR A 91 -5.99 7.49 -1.50
CA TYR A 91 -6.06 6.28 -2.34
C TYR A 91 -7.47 5.77 -2.61
N ASP A 92 -8.49 6.18 -1.84
CA ASP A 92 -9.87 5.78 -2.14
C ASP A 92 -10.36 6.49 -3.41
N HIS A 93 -10.65 5.73 -4.47
CA HIS A 93 -11.21 6.26 -5.73
C HIS A 93 -12.51 7.05 -5.54
N ARG A 94 -13.24 6.83 -4.44
CA ARG A 94 -14.49 7.52 -4.12
C ARG A 94 -14.26 8.83 -3.36
N SER A 95 -13.05 9.03 -2.83
CA SER A 95 -12.65 10.25 -2.12
C SER A 95 -12.85 11.49 -3.00
N PRO A 96 -13.48 12.56 -2.49
CA PRO A 96 -13.55 13.87 -3.13
C PRO A 96 -12.19 14.39 -3.60
N VAL A 97 -11.11 14.10 -2.87
CA VAL A 97 -9.74 14.49 -3.24
C VAL A 97 -9.35 13.90 -4.60
N GLN A 98 -9.72 12.64 -4.87
CA GLN A 98 -9.45 12.00 -6.16
C GLN A 98 -10.20 12.66 -7.32
N LYS A 99 -11.41 13.15 -7.05
CA LYS A 99 -12.30 13.71 -8.08
C LYS A 99 -11.95 15.15 -8.45
N ARG A 100 -11.46 15.94 -7.50
CA ARG A 100 -11.23 17.39 -7.68
C ARG A 100 -9.95 17.75 -8.44
N THR A 101 -8.92 16.92 -8.38
CA THR A 101 -7.65 17.18 -9.06
C THR A 101 -7.07 15.90 -9.64
N ARG A 102 -6.34 16.02 -10.76
CA ARG A 102 -5.52 14.94 -11.32
C ARG A 102 -4.06 15.01 -10.87
N ILE A 103 -3.64 16.16 -10.33
CA ILE A 103 -2.25 16.42 -9.92
C ILE A 103 -1.98 15.71 -8.60
N LEU A 104 -1.05 14.76 -8.60
CA LEU A 104 -0.72 13.93 -7.43
C LEU A 104 -0.23 14.76 -6.24
N ASP A 105 0.67 15.71 -6.45
CA ASP A 105 1.23 16.53 -5.35
C ASP A 105 0.13 17.29 -4.62
N ARG A 106 -0.86 17.83 -5.35
CA ARG A 106 -2.04 18.47 -4.74
C ARG A 106 -2.91 17.48 -3.97
N LYS A 107 -3.03 16.23 -4.43
CA LYS A 107 -3.77 15.19 -3.67
C LYS A 107 -3.06 14.88 -2.37
N LYS A 108 -1.72 14.76 -2.40
CA LYS A 108 -0.90 14.54 -1.20
C LYS A 108 -1.06 15.70 -0.22
N GLU A 109 -0.92 16.94 -0.68
CA GLU A 109 -1.11 18.17 0.11
C GLU A 109 -2.50 18.21 0.77
N TRP A 110 -3.58 18.01 -0.01
CA TRP A 110 -4.94 18.05 0.53
C TRP A 110 -5.23 16.91 1.49
N SER A 111 -4.79 15.69 1.17
CA SER A 111 -4.98 14.52 2.05
C SER A 111 -4.22 14.70 3.35
N LEU A 112 -3.02 15.29 3.29
CA LEU A 112 -2.19 15.57 4.44
C LEU A 112 -2.86 16.59 5.38
N ALA A 113 -3.34 17.72 4.83
CA ALA A 113 -4.10 18.72 5.58
C ALA A 113 -5.37 18.13 6.23
N LEU A 114 -6.19 17.41 5.46
CA LEU A 114 -7.44 16.81 5.95
C LEU A 114 -7.21 15.72 7.01
N SER A 115 -6.11 14.98 6.92
CA SER A 115 -5.78 13.92 7.88
C SER A 115 -5.37 14.43 9.26
N GLY A 116 -4.90 15.68 9.34
CA GLY A 116 -4.31 16.26 10.54
C GLY A 116 -2.91 15.73 10.89
N LEU A 117 -2.29 14.91 10.02
CA LEU A 117 -1.01 14.25 10.31
C LEU A 117 0.14 15.24 10.59
N GLU A 118 0.18 16.39 9.92
CA GLU A 118 1.15 17.47 10.19
C GLU A 118 1.08 18.02 11.62
N ARG A 119 -0.07 17.90 12.28
CA ARG A 119 -0.28 18.42 13.63
C ARG A 119 0.18 17.45 14.72
N VAL A 120 0.36 16.17 14.37
CA VAL A 120 0.55 15.09 15.34
C VAL A 120 1.94 14.42 15.20
N ALA A 121 2.47 14.32 13.98
CA ALA A 121 3.73 13.66 13.70
C ALA A 121 4.91 14.64 13.49
N SER A 122 6.14 14.16 13.66
CA SER A 122 7.34 14.95 13.33
C SER A 122 7.45 15.21 11.83
N THR A 123 8.13 16.30 11.42
CA THR A 123 8.32 16.63 10.00
C THR A 123 8.98 15.49 9.21
N GLU A 124 10.01 14.85 9.77
CA GLU A 124 10.67 13.69 9.17
C GLU A 124 9.70 12.54 8.95
N ARG A 125 8.82 12.29 9.93
CA ARG A 125 7.81 11.25 9.84
C ARG A 125 6.79 11.55 8.74
N VAL A 126 6.29 12.79 8.68
CA VAL A 126 5.38 13.25 7.63
C VAL A 126 6.01 13.06 6.25
N MET A 127 7.25 13.50 6.08
CA MET A 127 7.98 13.33 4.82
C MET A 127 8.09 11.86 4.42
N SER A 128 8.46 10.97 5.36
CA SER A 128 8.54 9.53 5.04
C SER A 128 7.22 8.90 4.61
N VAL A 129 6.09 9.40 5.12
CA VAL A 129 4.75 8.97 4.71
C VAL A 129 4.41 9.50 3.32
N VAL A 130 4.66 10.79 3.05
CA VAL A 130 4.31 11.47 1.79
C VAL A 130 5.16 10.96 0.62
N GLU A 131 6.44 10.66 0.88
CA GLU A 131 7.40 10.12 -0.08
C GLU A 131 7.31 8.60 -0.25
N ASN A 132 6.40 7.93 0.47
CA ASN A 132 6.28 6.47 0.49
C ASN A 132 7.61 5.76 0.81
N SER A 133 8.43 6.32 1.72
CA SER A 133 9.70 5.70 2.13
C SER A 133 9.56 4.84 3.40
N ASP A 134 8.46 4.98 4.14
CA ASP A 134 8.15 4.07 5.24
C ASP A 134 7.50 2.77 4.74
N SER A 135 8.26 1.67 4.83
CA SER A 135 7.79 0.32 4.50
C SER A 135 6.53 -0.11 5.23
N TYR A 136 6.33 0.40 6.45
CA TYR A 136 5.12 0.12 7.24
C TYR A 136 3.89 0.77 6.60
N VAL A 137 3.97 2.06 6.28
CA VAL A 137 2.89 2.81 5.63
C VAL A 137 2.60 2.23 4.24
N ILE A 138 3.64 1.84 3.50
CA ILE A 138 3.48 1.17 2.21
C ILE A 138 2.64 -0.10 2.34
N SER A 139 2.89 -0.94 3.36
CA SER A 139 2.10 -2.16 3.57
C SER A 139 0.61 -1.87 3.81
N ILE A 140 0.32 -0.83 4.60
CA ILE A 140 -1.05 -0.34 4.82
C ILE A 140 -1.70 0.13 3.52
N ILE A 141 -0.97 0.89 2.70
CA ILE A 141 -1.48 1.38 1.41
C ILE A 141 -1.80 0.20 0.50
N VAL A 142 -0.89 -0.79 0.40
CA VAL A 142 -1.09 -1.98 -0.45
C VAL A 142 -2.33 -2.75 -0.02
N GLU A 143 -2.44 -3.07 1.26
CA GLU A 143 -3.60 -3.79 1.80
C GLU A 143 -4.91 -3.02 1.59
N PHE A 144 -4.88 -1.70 1.76
CA PHE A 144 -6.03 -0.84 1.49
C PHE A 144 -6.44 -0.87 0.01
N LEU A 145 -5.48 -0.77 -0.91
CA LEU A 145 -5.75 -0.81 -2.36
C LEU A 145 -6.34 -2.17 -2.79
N ILE A 146 -5.82 -3.27 -2.23
CA ILE A 146 -6.36 -4.62 -2.44
C ILE A 146 -7.84 -4.68 -2.01
N LYS A 147 -8.17 -4.13 -0.84
CA LYS A 147 -9.55 -4.07 -0.35
C LYS A 147 -10.46 -3.18 -1.20
N CYS A 148 -9.92 -2.11 -1.78
CA CYS A 148 -10.68 -1.26 -2.69
C CYS A 148 -11.03 -1.96 -4.00
N GLN A 149 -10.23 -2.95 -4.43
CA GLN A 149 -10.33 -3.60 -5.74
C GLN A 149 -10.19 -5.13 -5.66
N PRO A 150 -11.03 -5.83 -4.87
CA PRO A 150 -10.84 -7.26 -4.58
C PRO A 150 -10.92 -8.15 -5.83
N ILE A 151 -11.77 -7.78 -6.79
CA ILE A 151 -11.91 -8.52 -8.05
C ILE A 151 -10.63 -8.44 -8.88
N LYS A 152 -10.07 -7.23 -9.05
CA LYS A 152 -8.82 -7.06 -9.82
C LYS A 152 -7.65 -7.75 -9.15
N TRP A 153 -7.58 -7.70 -7.82
CA TRP A 153 -6.60 -8.44 -7.05
C TRP A 153 -6.74 -9.95 -7.25
N GLY A 154 -7.96 -10.50 -7.16
CA GLY A 154 -8.21 -11.91 -7.42
C GLY A 154 -7.82 -12.34 -8.83
N MET A 155 -8.08 -11.50 -9.84
CA MET A 155 -7.62 -11.72 -11.21
C MET A 155 -6.10 -11.72 -11.31
N LEU A 156 -5.43 -10.76 -10.66
CA LEU A 156 -3.97 -10.66 -10.63
C LEU A 156 -3.35 -11.94 -10.06
N CYS A 157 -3.79 -12.39 -8.88
CA CYS A 157 -3.30 -13.62 -8.26
C CYS A 157 -3.55 -14.84 -9.14
N SER A 158 -4.70 -14.90 -9.82
CA SER A 158 -5.03 -16.00 -10.74
C SER A 158 -4.09 -16.03 -11.95
N TYR A 159 -3.76 -14.87 -12.51
CA TYR A 159 -2.81 -14.77 -13.62
C TYR A 159 -1.38 -15.11 -13.20
N GLU A 160 -0.94 -14.68 -12.01
CA GLU A 160 0.37 -15.04 -11.46
C GLU A 160 0.51 -16.55 -11.23
N GLN A 161 -0.55 -17.19 -10.71
CA GLN A 161 -0.60 -18.64 -10.56
C GLN A 161 -0.51 -19.33 -11.93
N GLN A 162 -1.34 -18.90 -12.89
CA GLN A 162 -1.34 -19.47 -14.24
C GLN A 162 0.02 -19.31 -14.94
N LEU A 163 0.67 -18.16 -14.77
CA LEU A 163 2.02 -17.92 -15.29
C LEU A 163 3.02 -18.89 -14.68
N THR A 164 2.95 -19.09 -13.36
CA THR A 164 3.82 -20.03 -12.64
C THR A 164 3.68 -21.45 -13.18
N GLU A 165 2.45 -21.92 -13.37
CA GLU A 165 2.16 -23.24 -13.95
C GLU A 165 2.68 -23.39 -15.38
N PHE A 166 2.55 -22.33 -16.21
CA PHE A 166 3.11 -22.32 -17.56
C PHE A 166 4.63 -22.41 -17.54
N GLN A 167 5.30 -21.64 -16.67
CA GLN A 167 6.75 -21.67 -16.53
C GLN A 167 7.25 -23.05 -16.05
N SER A 168 6.58 -23.67 -15.07
CA SER A 168 6.89 -25.03 -14.64
C SER A 168 6.76 -26.05 -15.78
N THR A 169 5.74 -25.91 -16.62
CA THR A 169 5.52 -26.78 -17.78
C THR A 169 6.58 -26.59 -18.85
N LEU A 170 6.97 -25.34 -19.14
CA LEU A 170 8.00 -25.00 -20.12
C LEU A 170 9.37 -25.55 -19.73
N LEU A 171 9.70 -25.48 -18.44
CA LEU A 171 10.98 -25.96 -17.87
C LEU A 171 11.08 -27.48 -17.77
N ARG A 172 9.96 -28.22 -17.93
CA ARG A 172 9.99 -29.69 -17.93
C ARG A 172 10.84 -30.21 -19.09
N LYS A 173 11.80 -31.10 -18.80
CA LYS A 173 12.73 -31.62 -19.81
C LYS A 173 12.00 -32.37 -20.92
N THR A 174 12.35 -32.09 -22.17
CA THR A 174 11.80 -32.73 -23.38
C THR A 174 12.43 -34.08 -23.69
N THR A 175 13.46 -34.48 -22.94
CA THR A 175 14.26 -35.70 -23.14
C THR A 175 13.53 -37.00 -22.78
N GLU A 176 12.26 -36.94 -22.38
CA GLU A 176 11.41 -38.11 -22.06
C GLU A 176 10.69 -38.68 -23.29
N VAL A 177 10.84 -38.07 -24.46
CA VAL A 177 10.06 -38.41 -25.65
C VAL A 177 10.87 -39.31 -26.58
N LYS A 178 10.38 -40.54 -26.81
CA LYS A 178 11.06 -41.57 -27.63
C LYS A 178 10.72 -41.49 -29.13
N ASP A 179 9.66 -40.76 -29.50
CA ASP A 179 9.13 -40.66 -30.86
C ASP A 179 9.27 -39.23 -31.39
N ASP A 180 9.81 -39.07 -32.60
CA ASP A 180 10.03 -37.77 -33.25
C ASP A 180 8.71 -36.98 -33.43
N LYS A 181 7.60 -37.70 -33.63
CA LYS A 181 6.28 -37.08 -33.74
C LYS A 181 5.85 -36.39 -32.45
N ASP A 182 6.06 -37.05 -31.32
CA ASP A 182 5.72 -36.53 -30.00
C ASP A 182 6.66 -35.39 -29.60
N LEU A 183 7.92 -35.42 -30.07
CA LEU A 183 8.87 -34.34 -29.87
C LEU A 183 8.40 -33.06 -30.56
N VAL A 184 7.99 -33.16 -31.82
CA VAL A 184 7.46 -32.02 -32.59
C VAL A 184 6.19 -31.47 -31.96
N GLN A 185 5.26 -32.33 -31.51
CA GLN A 185 4.05 -31.89 -30.80
C GLN A 185 4.39 -31.15 -29.50
N THR A 186 5.37 -31.67 -28.74
CA THR A 186 5.81 -31.05 -27.49
C THR A 186 6.44 -29.68 -27.73
N VAL A 187 7.28 -29.54 -28.77
CA VAL A 187 7.88 -28.24 -29.14
C VAL A 187 6.81 -27.23 -29.56
N ASN A 188 5.81 -27.65 -30.34
CA ASN A 188 4.70 -26.80 -30.75
C ASN A 188 3.85 -26.35 -29.55
N LEU A 189 3.56 -27.26 -28.61
CA LEU A 189 2.84 -26.94 -27.38
C LEU A 189 3.63 -25.95 -26.52
N LYS A 190 4.94 -26.13 -26.37
CA LYS A 190 5.80 -25.20 -25.63
C LYS A 190 5.85 -23.82 -26.30
N SER A 191 5.92 -23.76 -27.62
CA SER A 191 5.89 -22.50 -28.36
C SER A 191 4.57 -21.75 -28.14
N ALA A 192 3.43 -22.46 -28.21
CA ALA A 192 2.12 -21.89 -27.93
C ALA A 192 1.95 -21.45 -26.47
N LEU A 193 2.54 -22.20 -25.51
CA LEU A 193 2.56 -21.81 -24.10
C LEU A 193 3.40 -20.55 -23.87
N LEU A 194 4.52 -20.40 -24.57
CA LEU A 194 5.36 -19.19 -24.48
C LEU A 194 4.60 -17.95 -24.93
N GLU A 195 3.93 -17.99 -26.09
CA GLU A 195 3.10 -16.88 -26.57
C GLU A 195 1.97 -16.52 -25.60
N LYS A 196 1.35 -17.52 -24.96
CA LYS A 196 0.33 -17.28 -23.93
C LYS A 196 0.93 -16.70 -22.65
N SER A 197 2.13 -17.14 -22.28
CA SER A 197 2.87 -16.62 -21.12
C SER A 197 3.16 -15.12 -21.27
N ASP A 198 3.56 -14.68 -22.46
CA ASP A 198 3.83 -13.25 -22.72
C ASP A 198 2.55 -12.41 -22.54
N LYS A 199 1.43 -12.85 -23.09
CA LYS A 199 0.12 -12.18 -22.92
C LYS A 199 -0.32 -12.11 -21.45
N ILE A 200 -0.06 -13.17 -20.67
CA ILE A 200 -0.35 -13.17 -19.24
C ILE A 200 0.55 -12.18 -18.51
N ALA A 201 1.85 -12.12 -18.83
CA ALA A 201 2.78 -11.17 -18.22
C ALA A 201 2.41 -9.72 -18.51
N GLU A 202 1.98 -9.42 -19.74
CA GLU A 202 1.43 -8.11 -20.10
C GLU A 202 0.18 -7.79 -19.28
N ARG A 203 -0.74 -8.76 -19.12
CA ARG A 203 -1.97 -8.57 -18.35
C ARG A 203 -1.70 -8.37 -16.86
N ILE A 204 -0.74 -9.09 -16.29
CA ILE A 204 -0.25 -8.90 -14.92
C ILE A 204 0.26 -7.48 -14.75
N THR A 205 1.10 -7.01 -15.68
CA THR A 205 1.66 -5.64 -15.63
C THR A 205 0.56 -4.59 -15.68
N ALA A 206 -0.40 -4.74 -16.59
CA ALA A 206 -1.55 -3.84 -16.69
C ALA A 206 -2.39 -3.82 -15.40
N LEU A 207 -2.65 -4.98 -14.80
CA LEU A 207 -3.38 -5.06 -13.53
C LEU A 207 -2.60 -4.42 -12.38
N TYR A 208 -1.28 -4.59 -12.32
CA TYR A 208 -0.44 -3.88 -11.36
C TYR A 208 -0.56 -2.36 -11.52
N ASP A 209 -0.49 -1.84 -12.74
CA ASP A 209 -0.59 -0.40 -12.99
C ASP A 209 -2.03 0.14 -12.76
N GLU A 210 -3.05 -0.70 -12.89
CA GLU A 210 -4.45 -0.36 -12.59
C GLU A 210 -4.76 -0.35 -11.08
N ILE A 211 -4.18 -1.28 -10.31
CA ILE A 211 -4.38 -1.40 -8.86
C ILE A 211 -3.49 -0.38 -8.13
N PHE A 212 -2.22 -0.34 -8.50
CA PHE A 212 -1.22 0.53 -7.93
C PHE A 212 -1.01 1.67 -8.91
N THR A 213 -1.48 2.86 -8.54
CA THR A 213 -1.25 4.08 -9.32
C THR A 213 0.24 4.25 -9.62
N SER A 214 0.58 5.03 -10.65
CA SER A 214 1.98 5.20 -11.11
C SER A 214 2.99 5.58 -10.02
N ASP A 215 2.54 6.17 -8.90
CA ASP A 215 3.37 6.55 -7.75
C ASP A 215 3.80 5.34 -6.89
N LEU A 216 3.16 4.18 -7.05
CA LEU A 216 3.40 2.96 -6.28
C LEU A 216 3.74 1.75 -7.15
N SER A 217 3.67 1.86 -8.48
CA SER A 217 3.86 0.73 -9.39
C SER A 217 5.25 0.10 -9.28
N SER A 218 6.30 0.90 -9.08
CA SER A 218 7.68 0.42 -8.86
C SER A 218 7.83 -0.34 -7.53
N LEU A 219 7.16 0.13 -6.47
CA LEU A 219 7.12 -0.52 -5.17
C LEU A 219 6.33 -1.83 -5.22
N ALA A 220 5.14 -1.82 -5.84
CA ALA A 220 4.28 -2.99 -5.97
C ALA A 220 4.94 -4.14 -6.74
N ARG A 221 5.73 -3.84 -7.78
CA ARG A 221 6.52 -4.84 -8.51
C ARG A 221 7.58 -5.51 -7.63
N THR A 222 8.11 -4.80 -6.62
CA THR A 222 9.05 -5.37 -5.66
C THR A 222 8.35 -6.38 -4.73
N PHE A 223 7.10 -6.13 -4.35
CA PHE A 223 6.26 -7.09 -3.62
C PHE A 223 5.86 -8.32 -4.46
N SER A 224 5.65 -8.15 -5.78
CA SER A 224 5.24 -9.22 -6.72
C SER A 224 6.26 -10.36 -6.86
N ARG A 225 7.52 -10.14 -6.46
CA ARG A 225 8.60 -11.14 -6.57
C ARG A 225 8.42 -12.35 -5.66
N THR A 226 7.33 -12.41 -4.91
CA THR A 226 6.95 -13.54 -4.07
C THR A 226 5.63 -14.11 -4.58
N SER A 227 5.61 -15.41 -4.88
CA SER A 227 4.41 -16.10 -5.37
C SER A 227 3.22 -15.86 -4.42
N PRO A 228 1.97 -15.95 -4.90
CA PRO A 228 0.79 -15.90 -4.02
C PRO A 228 0.90 -16.86 -2.82
N GLU A 229 1.47 -18.05 -3.04
CA GLU A 229 1.81 -19.01 -1.98
C GLU A 229 2.90 -18.50 -1.03
N ALA A 230 3.98 -17.89 -1.54
CA ALA A 230 5.01 -17.29 -0.68
C ALA A 230 4.46 -16.11 0.14
N ARG A 231 3.48 -15.36 -0.38
CA ARG A 231 2.76 -14.32 0.36
C ARG A 231 1.85 -14.91 1.44
N ALA A 232 1.15 -16.00 1.16
CA ALA A 232 0.35 -16.74 2.13
C ALA A 232 1.23 -17.40 3.20
N LEU A 233 2.36 -17.99 2.82
CA LEU A 233 3.36 -18.59 3.71
C LEU A 233 4.05 -17.55 4.58
N MET A 234 4.47 -16.40 4.04
CA MET A 234 5.03 -15.31 4.86
C MET A 234 4.02 -14.77 5.86
N SER A 235 2.74 -14.71 5.47
CA SER A 235 1.65 -14.34 6.40
C SER A 235 1.47 -15.40 7.49
N LEU A 236 1.51 -16.70 7.14
CA LEU A 236 1.40 -17.81 8.08
C LEU A 236 2.62 -17.99 8.99
N GLU A 237 3.85 -17.80 8.48
CA GLU A 237 5.09 -17.85 9.26
C GLU A 237 5.19 -16.70 10.25
N ARG A 238 4.76 -15.49 9.85
CA ARG A 238 4.61 -14.36 10.77
C ARG A 238 3.60 -14.67 11.87
N LEU A 239 2.45 -15.27 11.53
CA LEU A 239 1.46 -15.69 12.53
C LEU A 239 2.00 -16.77 13.49
N LYS A 240 2.82 -17.71 13.02
CA LYS A 240 3.46 -18.73 13.87
C LYS A 240 4.50 -18.13 14.82
N GLN A 241 5.33 -17.21 14.34
CA GLN A 241 6.30 -16.50 15.19
C GLN A 241 5.65 -15.66 16.30
N MET A 242 4.36 -15.34 16.15
CA MET A 242 3.56 -14.62 17.15
C MET A 242 2.79 -15.52 18.12
N GLY A 243 2.76 -16.84 17.88
CA GLY A 243 2.11 -17.83 18.77
C GLY A 243 3.03 -18.40 19.85
N ASP A 244 4.34 -18.17 19.76
CA ASP A 244 5.38 -18.66 20.68
C ASP A 244 5.98 -17.54 21.58
N VAL A 245 5.16 -16.55 21.98
CA VAL A 245 5.51 -15.57 23.03
C VAL A 245 4.48 -15.53 24.13
#